data_AF-A0A5B1CKD4-F1
#
_entry.id   AF-A0A5B1CKD4-F1
#
_cell.length_a   1.000
_cell.length_b   1.000
_cell.length_c   1.000
_cell.angle_alpha   90.00
_cell.angle_beta   90.00
_cell.angle_gamma   90.00
#
_symmetry.space_group_name_H-M   'P 1'
#
loop_
_entity.id
_entity.type
_entity.pdbx_description
1 polymer ?
#
loop_
_entity_poly.entity_id
_entity_poly.type
_entity_poly.pdbx_seq_one_letter_code
_entity_poly.pdbx_strand_id
1 'polypeptide(L)'
;MNFQENFQHQKRIRNAGSRTGSLLLLCTLAAVTLSLGGLAILQSHSRHLAMTKSTESSVQARMASDALMQRAVAQLRIDPTAKLMLVDKESPLRSAYGEVVPISRTQSQVNIFLYKGAKVPVISRIIDTEKLTSKSKEASSSTRSTPTSSMRTLSR
;
A
#
# COMPACT_ATOMS: atom_id res chain seq x y z
N MET A 1 -27.17 -27.27 -74.49
CA MET A 1 -27.83 -25.99 -74.79
C MET A 1 -28.56 -25.57 -73.51
N ASN A 2 -28.26 -24.51 -72.76
CA ASN A 2 -27.38 -23.37 -72.95
C ASN A 2 -26.78 -22.95 -71.60
N PHE A 3 -25.48 -22.68 -71.64
CA PHE A 3 -24.71 -21.87 -70.71
C PHE A 3 -25.06 -20.41 -71.00
N GLN A 4 -25.53 -19.62 -70.03
CA GLN A 4 -25.29 -18.16 -69.90
C GLN A 4 -26.35 -17.50 -69.01
N GLU A 5 -25.94 -16.40 -68.40
CA GLU A 5 -26.77 -15.34 -67.79
C GLU A 5 -27.07 -15.46 -66.30
N ASN A 6 -26.02 -15.36 -65.47
CA ASN A 6 -26.12 -14.69 -64.17
C ASN A 6 -24.82 -13.96 -63.78
N PHE A 7 -24.21 -13.26 -64.74
CA PHE A 7 -23.05 -12.39 -64.54
C PHE A 7 -23.39 -10.94 -64.91
N GLN A 8 -24.41 -10.34 -64.31
CA GLN A 8 -24.68 -8.91 -64.49
C GLN A 8 -25.31 -8.27 -63.24
N HIS A 9 -24.55 -8.22 -62.14
CA HIS A 9 -24.78 -7.22 -61.10
C HIS A 9 -23.49 -6.48 -60.70
N GLN A 10 -22.52 -6.40 -61.62
CA GLN A 10 -21.37 -5.51 -61.48
C GLN A 10 -21.71 -4.13 -62.10
N LYS A 11 -22.69 -3.45 -61.49
CA LYS A 11 -23.17 -2.15 -61.97
C LYS A 11 -22.24 -1.04 -61.47
N ARG A 12 -21.31 -0.66 -62.34
CA ARG A 12 -20.69 0.66 -62.50
C ARG A 12 -20.31 1.43 -61.21
N ILE A 13 -19.04 1.32 -60.83
CA ILE A 13 -18.33 2.46 -60.23
C ILE A 13 -17.53 3.10 -61.38
N ARG A 14 -18.16 4.02 -62.11
CA ARG A 14 -17.47 4.91 -63.05
C ARG A 14 -17.58 6.33 -62.52
N ASN A 15 -16.41 6.91 -62.25
CA ASN A 15 -16.10 8.33 -62.09
C ASN A 15 -16.50 8.99 -60.75
N ALA A 16 -15.71 8.72 -59.71
CA ALA A 16 -15.47 9.70 -58.64
C ALA A 16 -13.98 10.06 -58.69
N GLY A 17 -13.69 11.35 -58.86
CA GLY A 17 -12.33 11.87 -59.05
C GLY A 17 -11.38 11.54 -57.89
N SER A 18 -10.10 11.83 -58.11
CA SER A 18 -8.90 11.55 -57.28
C SER A 18 -8.88 12.15 -55.86
N ARG A 19 -10.02 12.25 -55.17
CA ARG A 19 -10.18 12.83 -53.82
C ARG A 19 -10.59 11.81 -52.75
N THR A 20 -10.80 10.54 -53.11
CA THR A 20 -11.18 9.46 -52.17
C THR A 20 -9.99 8.87 -51.41
N GLY A 21 -8.78 8.93 -51.96
CA GLY A 21 -7.57 8.41 -51.30
C GLY A 21 -7.15 9.20 -50.06
N SER A 22 -7.30 10.53 -50.10
CA SER A 22 -7.01 11.39 -48.94
C SER A 22 -8.02 11.22 -47.81
N LEU A 23 -9.28 10.93 -48.14
CA LEU A 23 -10.34 10.73 -47.15
C LEU A 23 -10.17 9.42 -46.38
N LEU A 24 -9.73 8.35 -47.05
CA LEU A 24 -9.34 7.10 -46.40
C LEU A 24 -8.09 7.28 -45.52
N LEU A 25 -7.09 8.03 -45.99
CA LEU A 25 -5.91 8.35 -45.19
C LEU A 25 -6.28 9.15 -43.93
N LEU A 26 -7.14 10.17 -44.04
CA LEU A 26 -7.61 10.94 -42.89
C LEU A 26 -8.39 10.07 -41.89
N CYS A 27 -9.21 9.14 -42.37
CA CYS A 27 -9.94 8.21 -41.50
C CYS A 27 -8.99 7.24 -40.77
N THR A 28 -7.99 6.68 -41.46
CA THR A 28 -6.98 5.83 -40.81
C THR A 28 -6.10 6.61 -39.84
N LEU A 29 -5.75 7.86 -40.17
CA LEU A 29 -5.00 8.74 -39.28
C LEU A 29 -5.81 9.04 -38.01
N ALA A 30 -7.10 9.35 -38.15
CA ALA A 30 -8.00 9.56 -37.03
C ALA A 30 -8.16 8.29 -36.18
N ALA A 31 -8.30 7.12 -36.79
CA ALA A 31 -8.37 5.85 -36.07
C ALA A 31 -7.08 5.56 -35.28
N VAL A 32 -5.92 5.85 -35.89
CA VAL A 32 -4.60 5.68 -35.25
C VAL A 32 -4.41 6.66 -34.11
N THR A 33 -4.74 7.95 -34.27
CA THR A 33 -4.61 8.94 -33.19
C THR A 33 -5.57 8.65 -32.04
N LEU A 34 -6.79 8.17 -32.33
CA LEU A 34 -7.76 7.78 -31.31
C LEU A 34 -7.31 6.51 -30.56
N SER A 35 -6.69 5.56 -31.26
CA SER A 35 -6.09 4.35 -30.65
C SER A 35 -4.88 4.69 -29.77
N LEU A 36 -3.97 5.55 -30.24
CA LEU A 36 -2.83 6.05 -29.48
C LEU A 36 -3.26 6.89 -28.28
N GLY A 37 -4.28 7.74 -28.44
CA GLY A 37 -4.89 8.51 -27.36
C GLY A 37 -5.50 7.62 -26.29
N GLY A 38 -6.23 6.58 -26.69
CA GLY A 38 -6.80 5.58 -25.78
C GLY A 38 -5.71 4.83 -25.00
N LEU A 39 -4.65 4.38 -25.66
CA LEU A 39 -3.51 3.74 -25.02
C LEU A 39 -2.80 4.68 -24.03
N ALA A 40 -2.61 5.95 -24.40
CA ALA A 40 -1.99 6.94 -23.53
C ALA A 40 -2.82 7.20 -22.26
N ILE A 41 -4.15 7.27 -22.38
CA ILE A 41 -5.07 7.42 -21.23
C ILE A 41 -4.98 6.19 -20.31
N LEU A 42 -4.99 4.98 -20.88
CA LEU A 42 -4.86 3.74 -20.11
C LEU A 42 -3.54 3.65 -19.36
N GLN A 43 -2.43 4.00 -20.02
CA GLN A 43 -1.12 4.04 -19.38
C GLN A 43 -1.07 5.09 -18.27
N SER A 44 -1.60 6.28 -18.50
CA SER A 44 -1.68 7.35 -17.49
C SER A 44 -2.46 6.90 -16.25
N HIS A 45 -3.64 6.30 -16.45
CA HIS A 45 -4.46 5.79 -15.36
C HIS A 45 -3.77 4.65 -14.60
N SER A 46 -3.15 3.71 -15.31
CA SER A 46 -2.41 2.61 -14.68
C SER A 46 -1.24 3.11 -13.83
N ARG A 47 -0.51 4.12 -14.29
CA ARG A 47 0.59 4.75 -13.55
C ARG A 47 0.08 5.47 -12.32
N HIS A 48 -1.02 6.21 -12.43
CA HIS A 48 -1.62 6.88 -11.29
C HIS A 48 -2.05 5.87 -10.22
N LEU A 49 -2.74 4.80 -10.60
CA LEU A 49 -3.12 3.71 -9.69
C LEU A 49 -1.91 3.01 -9.06
N ALA A 50 -0.82 2.83 -9.82
CA ALA A 50 0.40 2.23 -9.29
C ALA A 50 1.04 3.13 -8.22
N MET A 51 1.07 4.45 -8.47
CA MET A 51 1.60 5.42 -7.52
C MET A 51 0.79 5.45 -6.22
N THR A 52 -0.54 5.53 -6.31
CA THR A 52 -1.40 5.53 -5.11
C THR A 52 -1.25 4.24 -4.31
N LYS A 53 -1.30 3.07 -4.99
CA LYS A 53 -1.09 1.77 -4.33
C LYS A 53 0.29 1.66 -3.68
N SER A 54 1.33 2.19 -4.32
CA SER A 54 2.67 2.21 -3.73
C SER A 54 2.72 3.05 -2.47
N THR A 55 2.09 4.23 -2.48
CA THR A 55 2.04 5.09 -1.29
C THR A 55 1.26 4.44 -0.16
N GLU A 56 0.08 3.89 -0.44
CA GLU A 56 -0.75 3.18 0.53
C GLU A 56 -0.01 1.99 1.14
N SER A 57 0.62 1.16 0.30
CA SER A 57 1.41 0.00 0.76
C SER A 57 2.58 0.42 1.66
N SER A 58 3.27 1.52 1.32
CA SER A 58 4.36 2.04 2.14
C SER A 58 3.90 2.54 3.52
N VAL A 59 2.72 3.16 3.59
CA VAL A 59 2.13 3.62 4.85
C VAL A 59 1.67 2.42 5.68
N GLN A 60 0.99 1.45 5.08
CA GLN A 60 0.58 0.21 5.74
C GLN A 60 1.78 -0.56 6.31
N ALA A 61 2.88 -0.64 5.55
CA ALA A 61 4.13 -1.25 6.00
C ALA A 61 4.71 -0.57 7.24
N ARG A 62 4.76 0.77 7.25
CA ARG A 62 5.23 1.54 8.40
C ARG A 62 4.35 1.33 9.63
N MET A 63 3.04 1.44 9.46
CA MET A 63 2.09 1.23 10.56
C MET A 63 2.20 -0.17 11.17
N ALA A 64 2.28 -1.21 10.33
CA ALA A 64 2.47 -2.58 10.78
C ALA A 64 3.80 -2.76 11.53
N SER A 65 4.89 -2.18 11.01
CA SER A 65 6.20 -2.27 11.66
C SER A 65 6.24 -1.53 13.00
N ASP A 66 5.60 -0.37 13.09
CA ASP A 66 5.55 0.41 14.33
C ASP A 66 4.70 -0.31 15.38
N ALA A 67 3.56 -0.89 14.99
CA ALA A 67 2.72 -1.67 15.89
C ALA A 67 3.45 -2.91 16.44
N LEU A 68 4.16 -3.64 15.57
CA LEU A 68 4.99 -4.79 15.98
C LEU A 68 6.13 -4.36 16.92
N MET A 69 6.77 -3.21 16.64
CA MET A 69 7.80 -2.65 17.51
C MET A 69 7.26 -2.31 18.89
N GLN A 70 6.11 -1.63 18.96
CA GLN A 70 5.49 -1.27 20.24
C GLN A 70 5.10 -2.51 21.04
N ARG A 71 4.59 -3.55 20.38
CA ARG A 71 4.28 -4.83 21.02
C ARG A 71 5.53 -5.52 21.54
N ALA A 72 6.63 -5.50 20.78
CA ALA A 72 7.93 -6.02 21.22
C ALA A 72 8.44 -5.29 22.46
N VAL A 73 8.40 -3.95 22.46
CA VAL A 73 8.77 -3.12 23.61
C VAL A 73 7.88 -3.45 24.82
N ALA A 74 6.57 -3.60 24.63
CA ALA A 74 5.64 -3.92 25.70
C ALA A 74 5.93 -5.30 26.31
N GLN A 75 6.27 -6.30 25.50
CA GLN A 75 6.66 -7.62 26.00
C GLN A 75 8.01 -7.59 26.73
N LEU A 76 8.99 -6.86 26.21
CA LEU A 76 10.28 -6.68 26.87
C LEU A 76 10.20 -5.95 28.22
N ARG A 77 9.14 -5.16 28.45
CA ARG A 77 8.86 -4.58 29.77
C ARG A 77 8.37 -5.61 30.79
N ILE A 78 7.70 -6.66 30.33
CA ILE A 78 7.18 -7.74 31.19
C ILE A 78 8.29 -8.75 31.46
N ASP A 79 8.96 -9.20 30.41
CA ASP A 79 10.10 -10.12 30.50
C ASP A 79 11.25 -9.61 29.61
N PRO A 80 12.32 -9.05 30.20
CA PRO A 80 13.43 -8.47 29.44
C PRO A 80 14.32 -9.53 28.77
N THR A 81 14.22 -10.79 29.16
CA THR A 81 15.05 -11.90 28.66
C THR A 81 14.34 -12.79 27.66
N ALA A 82 13.07 -12.51 27.37
CA ALA A 82 12.26 -13.36 26.50
C ALA A 82 12.75 -13.34 25.05
N LYS A 83 12.92 -14.53 24.49
CA LYS A 83 13.10 -14.73 23.04
C LYS A 83 11.73 -15.05 22.44
N LEU A 84 11.21 -14.15 21.62
CA LEU A 84 9.82 -14.21 21.16
C LEU A 84 9.72 -13.92 19.67
N MET A 85 8.80 -14.61 19.02
CA MET A 85 8.35 -14.26 17.67
C MET A 85 6.95 -13.67 17.76
N LEU A 86 6.83 -12.42 17.35
CA LEU A 86 5.61 -11.64 17.34
C LEU A 86 4.97 -11.70 15.96
N VAL A 87 3.74 -12.18 15.90
CA VAL A 87 2.93 -12.16 14.69
C VAL A 87 1.63 -11.45 14.99
N ASP A 88 1.30 -10.46 14.17
CA ASP A 88 0.03 -9.78 14.25
C ASP A 88 -0.96 -10.41 13.26
N LYS A 89 -1.99 -11.08 13.80
CA LYS A 89 -3.03 -11.74 12.99
C LYS A 89 -4.03 -10.75 12.40
N GLU A 90 -4.17 -9.57 13.01
CA GLU A 90 -5.12 -8.53 12.62
C GLU A 90 -4.51 -7.53 11.64
N SER A 91 -3.18 -7.54 11.50
CA SER A 91 -2.47 -6.67 10.57
C SER A 91 -2.91 -6.92 9.12
N PRO A 92 -3.05 -5.86 8.29
CA PRO A 92 -3.22 -6.01 6.85
C PRO A 92 -2.05 -6.79 6.21
N LEU A 93 -0.87 -6.78 6.84
CA LEU A 93 0.31 -7.54 6.44
C LEU A 93 0.44 -8.80 7.30
N ARG A 94 -0.36 -9.82 7.00
CA ARG A 94 -0.37 -11.11 7.72
C ARG A 94 0.96 -11.87 7.71
N SER A 95 1.84 -11.53 6.76
CA SER A 95 3.18 -12.10 6.65
C SER A 95 4.24 -11.38 7.48
N ALA A 96 3.89 -10.24 8.09
CA ALA A 96 4.82 -9.47 8.90
C ALA A 96 5.03 -10.15 10.26
N TYR A 97 6.28 -10.20 10.70
CA TYR A 97 6.65 -10.76 11.99
C TYR A 97 7.80 -9.97 12.61
N GLY A 98 7.80 -9.89 13.94
CA GLY A 98 8.90 -9.39 14.74
C GLY A 98 9.64 -10.55 15.41
N GLU A 99 10.96 -10.49 15.44
CA GLU A 99 11.80 -11.38 16.22
C GLU A 99 12.51 -10.56 17.30
N VAL A 100 12.39 -11.01 18.54
CA VAL A 100 13.08 -10.45 19.69
C VAL A 100 14.18 -11.42 20.10
N VAL A 101 15.43 -10.97 20.00
CA VAL A 101 16.61 -11.75 20.33
C VAL A 101 17.34 -11.06 21.49
N PRO A 102 17.45 -11.69 22.67
CA PRO A 102 18.27 -11.14 23.74
C PRO A 102 19.75 -11.21 23.35
N ILE A 103 20.44 -10.07 23.42
CA ILE A 103 21.90 -10.00 23.21
C ILE A 103 22.61 -10.16 24.56
N SER A 104 22.07 -9.52 25.59
CA SER A 104 22.59 -9.52 26.96
C SER A 104 21.42 -9.47 27.94
N ARG A 105 21.73 -9.53 29.24
CA ARG A 105 20.71 -9.38 30.31
C ARG A 105 20.03 -8.01 30.29
N THR A 106 20.70 -7.02 29.74
CA THR A 106 20.28 -5.61 29.74
C THR A 106 19.91 -5.09 28.36
N GLN A 107 20.12 -5.89 27.31
CA GLN A 107 19.95 -5.48 25.92
C GLN A 107 19.29 -6.57 25.09
N SER A 108 18.25 -6.17 24.38
CA SER A 108 17.51 -7.04 23.45
C SER A 108 17.41 -6.38 22.09
N GLN A 109 17.67 -7.15 21.03
CA GLN A 109 17.51 -6.71 19.67
C GLN A 109 16.13 -7.09 19.16
N VAL A 110 15.43 -6.12 18.60
CA VAL A 110 14.14 -6.32 17.93
C VAL A 110 14.35 -6.14 16.43
N ASN A 111 14.08 -7.21 15.69
CA ASN A 111 14.14 -7.25 14.23
C ASN A 111 12.73 -7.42 13.68
N ILE A 112 12.33 -6.59 12.72
CA ILE A 112 10.99 -6.63 12.12
C ILE A 112 11.10 -6.91 10.64
N PHE A 113 10.33 -7.89 10.19
CA PHE A 113 10.27 -8.38 8.83
C PHE A 113 8.85 -8.21 8.30
N LEU A 114 8.69 -7.68 7.09
CA LEU A 114 7.36 -7.45 6.50
C LEU A 114 6.81 -8.65 5.71
N TYR A 115 7.68 -9.60 5.36
CA TYR A 115 7.34 -10.74 4.52
C TYR A 115 8.02 -12.01 5.03
N LYS A 116 7.34 -13.15 4.84
CA LYS A 116 7.80 -14.46 5.28
C LYS A 116 9.09 -14.84 4.55
N GLY A 117 10.12 -15.23 5.30
CA GLY A 117 11.42 -15.60 4.72
C GLY A 117 12.31 -14.43 4.34
N ALA A 118 11.96 -13.20 4.75
CA ALA A 118 12.85 -12.05 4.63
C ALA A 118 14.17 -12.30 5.38
N LYS A 119 15.30 -12.07 4.70
CA LYS A 119 16.63 -12.14 5.32
C LYS A 119 17.07 -10.79 5.90
N VAL A 120 16.51 -9.70 5.40
CA VAL A 120 16.87 -8.33 5.78
C VAL A 120 15.71 -7.75 6.58
N PRO A 121 15.95 -7.33 7.84
CA PRO A 121 14.92 -6.66 8.62
C PRO A 121 14.68 -5.24 8.09
N VAL A 122 13.42 -4.82 8.08
CA VAL A 122 13.05 -3.45 7.73
C VAL A 122 13.39 -2.50 8.88
N ILE A 123 13.22 -2.97 10.12
CA ILE A 123 13.64 -2.25 11.32
C ILE A 123 14.46 -3.22 12.18
N SER A 124 15.66 -2.79 12.55
CA SER A 124 16.51 -3.44 13.55
C SER A 124 16.87 -2.40 14.60
N ARG A 125 16.50 -2.67 15.86
CA ARG A 125 16.83 -1.78 16.99
C ARG A 125 17.29 -2.59 18.19
N ILE A 126 18.32 -2.09 18.85
CA ILE A 126 18.77 -2.58 20.15
C ILE A 126 18.09 -1.74 21.22
N ILE A 127 17.50 -2.40 22.20
CA ILE A 127 16.71 -1.79 23.26
C ILE A 127 17.37 -2.13 24.59
N ASP A 128 17.73 -1.10 25.35
CA ASP A 128 18.17 -1.24 26.73
C ASP A 128 16.96 -1.51 27.63
N THR A 129 16.86 -2.70 28.18
CA THR A 129 15.73 -3.14 29.00
C THR A 129 15.69 -2.45 30.37
N GLU A 130 16.85 -2.09 30.93
CA GLU A 130 16.96 -1.37 32.21
C GLU A 130 16.33 0.03 32.17
N LYS A 131 16.42 0.71 31.03
CA LYS A 131 15.82 2.04 30.83
C LYS A 131 14.30 1.99 30.68
N LEU A 132 13.76 0.82 30.30
CA LEU A 132 12.32 0.64 30.13
C LEU A 132 11.60 0.37 31.45
N THR A 133 12.26 -0.32 32.39
CA THR A 133 11.67 -0.68 33.70
C THR A 133 11.75 0.45 34.72
N SER A 134 12.74 1.34 34.61
CA SER A 134 12.87 2.51 35.51
C SER A 134 11.77 3.55 35.31
N LYS A 135 11.36 3.83 34.06
CA LYS A 135 10.25 4.75 33.74
C LYS A 135 8.88 4.29 34.26
N SER A 136 8.65 2.98 34.38
CA SER A 136 7.36 2.47 34.88
C SER A 136 7.14 2.73 36.37
N LYS A 137 8.19 2.93 37.17
CA LYS A 137 8.06 3.20 38.62
C LYS A 137 7.67 4.65 38.93
N GLU A 138 8.00 5.60 38.06
CA GLU A 138 7.64 7.03 38.22
C GLU A 138 6.20 7.34 37.77
N ALA A 139 5.66 6.61 36.80
CA ALA A 139 4.31 6.88 36.27
C ALA A 139 3.17 6.44 37.19
N SER A 140 3.43 5.56 38.16
CA SER A 140 2.42 5.01 39.08
C SER A 140 2.25 5.78 40.39
N SER A 141 2.97 6.89 40.62
CA SER A 141 2.85 7.71 41.85
C SER A 141 2.12 9.04 41.67
N SER A 142 1.61 9.34 40.47
CA SER A 142 0.92 10.60 40.13
C SER A 142 -0.57 10.39 39.83
N THR A 143 -1.33 9.77 40.73
CA THR A 143 -2.81 9.81 40.69
C THR A 143 -3.28 11.09 41.39
N ARG A 144 -3.13 12.23 40.70
CA ARG A 144 -3.60 13.54 41.16
C ARG A 144 -5.08 13.70 40.81
N SER A 145 -5.91 13.71 41.85
CA SER A 145 -7.30 14.17 41.95
C SER A 145 -7.85 14.97 40.76
N THR A 146 -8.86 14.44 40.07
CA THR A 146 -9.78 15.19 39.21
C THR A 146 -10.71 16.08 40.05
N PRO A 147 -10.69 17.42 39.93
CA PRO A 147 -11.77 18.23 40.45
C PRO A 147 -12.97 18.18 39.49
N THR A 148 -14.09 17.66 39.99
CA THR A 148 -15.42 17.76 39.39
C THR A 148 -15.80 19.23 39.18
N SER A 149 -15.76 19.68 37.93
CA SER A 149 -16.21 20.99 37.50
C SER A 149 -17.73 21.09 37.62
N SER A 150 -18.19 21.86 38.61
CA SER A 150 -19.61 22.14 38.85
C SER A 150 -20.13 23.13 37.80
N MET A 151 -21.12 22.72 37.02
CA MET A 151 -21.81 23.56 36.02
C MET A 151 -22.51 24.74 36.71
N ARG A 152 -22.13 25.96 36.32
CA ARG A 152 -22.83 27.19 36.71
C ARG A 152 -23.96 27.45 35.72
N THR A 153 -25.19 27.18 36.14
CA THR A 153 -26.41 27.59 35.45
C THR A 153 -26.55 29.11 35.48
N LEU A 154 -26.54 29.75 34.30
CA LEU A 154 -27.05 31.10 34.10
C LEU A 154 -28.57 31.01 33.89
N SER A 155 -29.34 31.75 34.69
CA SER A 155 -30.77 31.95 34.45
C SER A 155 -31.16 33.35 34.90
N ARG A 156 -31.58 34.13 33.89
CA ARG A 156 -32.29 35.43 33.89
C ARG A 156 -31.60 36.65 34.46
#